data_AF-A0A383BFC6-F1
#
_entry.id   AF-A0A383BFC6-F1
#
_cell.length_a   1.000
_cell.length_b   1.000
_cell.length_c   1.000
_cell.angle_alpha   90.00
_cell.angle_beta   90.00
_cell.angle_gamma   90.00
#
_symmetry.space_group_name_H-M   'P 1'
#
loop_
_entity.id
_entity.type
_entity.pdbx_description
1 polymer ?
#
loop_
_entity_poly.entity_id
_entity_poly.type
_entity_poly.pdbx_seq_one_letter_code
_entity_poly.pdbx_strand_id
1 'polypeptide(L)'
;MLGQFRKFSSSIYAKILMGIVVIPFVFWGMGSNFMGGNKNVIVVIDKEKYSVQSFFKYMQKFISLNQRIESNEIDKFFSNFIREKLMEKEVEHFDLKLSDKSLSKLIKVQENFKRENKFSRVEYEKFLLKNNSTAAIYEAEF
;
A
#
# COMPACT_ATOMS: atom_id res chain seq x y z
N MET A 1 -37.75 9.44 39.15
CA MET A 1 -37.84 9.60 37.67
C MET A 1 -37.13 8.47 36.92
N LEU A 2 -35.85 8.19 37.16
CA LEU A 2 -35.12 7.06 36.53
C LEU A 2 -35.78 5.67 36.72
N GLY A 3 -36.36 5.42 37.90
CA GLY A 3 -37.06 4.16 38.18
C GLY A 3 -38.31 3.93 37.32
N GLN A 4 -39.00 5.00 36.91
CA GLN A 4 -40.18 4.92 36.03
C GLN A 4 -39.76 4.67 34.57
N PHE A 5 -38.68 5.32 34.11
CA PHE A 5 -38.05 5.01 32.82
C PHE A 5 -37.56 3.56 32.74
N ARG A 6 -36.95 3.03 33.81
CA ARG A 6 -36.52 1.62 33.88
C ARG A 6 -37.71 0.63 33.81
N LYS A 7 -38.82 0.94 34.48
CA LYS A 7 -40.06 0.14 34.41
C LYS A 7 -40.69 0.20 33.01
N PHE A 8 -40.68 1.36 32.35
CA PHE A 8 -41.18 1.50 30.98
C PHE A 8 -40.30 0.75 29.98
N SER A 9 -38.97 0.90 30.06
CA SER A 9 -37.99 0.25 29.16
C SER A 9 -38.02 -1.28 29.21
N SER A 10 -38.39 -1.87 30.35
CA SER A 10 -38.54 -3.33 30.51
C SER A 10 -39.91 -3.87 30.07
N SER A 11 -40.87 -2.99 29.75
CA SER A 11 -42.21 -3.39 29.30
C SER A 11 -42.21 -3.98 27.89
N ILE A 12 -43.22 -4.80 27.59
CA ILE A 12 -43.42 -5.37 26.25
C ILE A 12 -43.63 -4.28 25.19
N TYR A 13 -44.30 -3.18 25.55
CA TYR A 13 -44.55 -2.05 24.67
C TYR A 13 -43.26 -1.34 24.25
N ALA A 14 -42.31 -1.17 25.18
CA ALA A 14 -41.00 -0.61 24.86
C ALA A 14 -40.19 -1.52 23.93
N LYS A 15 -40.31 -2.85 24.08
CA LYS A 15 -39.67 -3.80 23.15
C LYS A 15 -40.24 -3.71 21.73
N ILE A 16 -41.56 -3.58 21.59
CA ILE A 16 -42.22 -3.40 20.29
C ILE A 16 -41.80 -2.07 19.65
N LEU A 17 -41.82 -0.97 20.42
CA LEU A 17 -41.37 0.34 19.97
C LEU A 17 -39.92 0.29 19.47
N MET A 18 -39.03 -0.36 20.23
CA MET A 18 -37.64 -0.57 19.82
C MET A 18 -37.53 -1.37 18.52
N GLY A 19 -38.34 -2.42 18.34
CA GLY A 19 -38.39 -3.17 17.09
C GLY A 19 -38.75 -2.30 15.88
N ILE A 20 -39.79 -1.46 16.01
CA ILE A 20 -40.21 -0.53 14.95
C ILE A 20 -39.13 0.51 14.65
N VAL A 21 -38.46 1.04 15.68
CA VAL A 21 -37.39 2.03 15.52
C VAL A 21 -36.14 1.42 14.87
N VAL A 22 -35.80 0.16 15.16
CA VAL A 22 -34.62 -0.51 14.58
C VAL A 22 -34.77 -0.78 13.08
N ILE A 23 -35.98 -1.06 12.58
CA ILE A 23 -36.26 -1.34 11.16
C ILE A 23 -35.70 -0.25 10.22
N PRO A 24 -36.02 1.05 10.37
CA PRO A 24 -35.42 2.08 9.54
C PRO A 24 -33.90 2.16 9.74
N PHE A 25 -33.31 1.97 10.91
CA PHE A 25 -31.83 1.97 11.00
C PHE A 25 -31.18 0.82 10.20
N VAL A 26 -31.85 -0.34 10.13
CA VAL A 26 -31.40 -1.49 9.34
C VAL A 26 -31.59 -1.25 7.83
N PHE A 27 -32.75 -0.72 7.40
CA PHE A 27 -33.07 -0.52 5.98
C PHE A 27 -32.63 0.84 5.38
N TRP A 28 -32.50 1.89 6.21
CA TRP A 28 -32.18 3.28 5.82
C TRP A 28 -30.69 3.62 5.93
N GLY A 29 -29.84 2.63 6.23
CA GLY A 29 -28.43 2.71 5.85
C GLY A 29 -27.40 2.94 6.95
N MET A 30 -27.62 2.49 8.20
CA MET A 30 -26.44 2.21 9.05
C MET A 30 -25.68 0.96 8.59
N GLY A 31 -26.27 0.09 7.74
CA GLY A 31 -25.57 -1.04 7.11
C GLY A 31 -24.45 -0.63 6.14
N SER A 32 -24.55 0.54 5.49
CA SER A 32 -23.51 1.04 4.57
C SER A 32 -22.23 1.51 5.32
N ASN A 33 -22.35 1.80 6.61
CA ASN A 33 -21.21 2.10 7.49
C ASN A 33 -20.57 0.84 8.08
N PHE A 34 -21.28 -0.29 8.13
CA PHE A 34 -20.73 -1.61 8.44
C PHE A 34 -20.15 -2.32 7.21
N MET A 35 -20.56 -1.93 5.99
CA MET A 35 -19.87 -2.28 4.74
C MET A 35 -18.59 -1.42 4.57
N GLY A 36 -17.66 -1.54 5.51
CA GLY A 36 -16.30 -0.98 5.42
C GLY A 36 -15.44 -1.68 4.36
N GLY A 37 -15.96 -1.93 3.16
CA GLY A 37 -15.32 -2.80 2.17
C GLY A 37 -14.61 -2.09 1.01
N ASN A 38 -14.80 -0.78 0.82
CA ASN A 38 -14.20 -0.06 -0.32
C ASN A 38 -13.93 1.44 -0.11
N LYS A 39 -14.04 1.96 1.12
CA LYS A 39 -13.54 3.31 1.40
C LYS A 39 -12.00 3.22 1.34
N ASN A 40 -11.36 4.10 0.56
CA ASN A 40 -9.91 4.17 0.31
C ASN A 40 -9.34 3.20 -0.74
N VAL A 41 -10.13 2.63 -1.66
CA VAL A 41 -9.59 1.90 -2.82
C VAL A 41 -9.51 2.83 -4.02
N ILE A 42 -8.33 2.96 -4.64
CA ILE A 42 -8.09 3.85 -5.79
C ILE A 42 -8.11 3.10 -7.13
N VAL A 43 -7.70 1.84 -7.15
CA VAL A 43 -7.76 0.98 -8.34
C VAL A 43 -7.86 -0.49 -7.93
N VAL A 44 -8.52 -1.30 -8.77
CA VAL A 44 -8.54 -2.76 -8.67
C VAL A 44 -7.91 -3.32 -9.93
N ILE A 45 -6.90 -4.17 -9.77
CA ILE A 45 -6.24 -4.86 -10.88
C ILE A 45 -6.45 -6.36 -10.64
N ASP A 46 -7.09 -7.03 -11.59
CA ASP A 46 -7.64 -8.38 -11.45
C ASP A 46 -8.55 -8.53 -10.22
N LYS A 47 -8.04 -9.17 -9.16
CA LYS A 47 -8.73 -9.40 -7.88
C LYS A 47 -8.09 -8.64 -6.72
N GLU A 48 -6.98 -7.94 -6.97
CA GLU A 48 -6.24 -7.19 -5.95
C GLU A 48 -6.71 -5.75 -5.89
N LYS A 49 -6.99 -5.26 -4.68
CA LYS A 49 -7.42 -3.88 -4.43
C LYS A 49 -6.25 -3.06 -3.93
N TYR A 50 -5.94 -1.97 -4.63
CA TYR A 50 -4.93 -1.02 -4.21
C TYR A 50 -5.57 0.18 -3.54
N SER A 51 -5.05 0.52 -2.36
CA SER A 51 -5.58 1.62 -1.56
C SER A 51 -4.95 2.96 -1.93
N VAL A 52 -5.63 4.04 -1.56
CA VAL A 52 -5.08 5.41 -1.63
C VAL A 52 -3.78 5.50 -0.83
N GLN A 53 -3.67 4.79 0.29
CA GLN A 53 -2.43 4.73 1.09
C GLN A 53 -1.28 4.06 0.32
N SER A 54 -1.56 2.97 -0.40
CA SER A 54 -0.55 2.30 -1.25
C SER A 54 -0.05 3.23 -2.35
N PHE A 55 -0.94 3.96 -2.99
CA PHE A 55 -0.56 4.97 -3.99
C PHE A 55 0.25 6.11 -3.37
N PHE A 56 -0.13 6.62 -2.20
CA PHE A 56 0.63 7.65 -1.51
C PHE A 56 2.03 7.16 -1.07
N LYS A 57 2.16 5.91 -0.62
CA LYS A 57 3.46 5.28 -0.31
C LYS A 57 4.32 5.16 -1.57
N TYR A 58 3.72 4.84 -2.71
CA TYR A 58 4.40 4.82 -4.01
C TYR A 58 4.95 6.21 -4.37
N MET A 59 4.11 7.24 -4.29
CA MET A 59 4.52 8.62 -4.58
C MET A 59 5.67 9.11 -3.68
N GLN A 60 5.67 8.77 -2.39
CA GLN A 60 6.73 9.13 -1.46
C GLN A 60 8.11 8.60 -1.84
N LYS A 61 8.22 7.55 -2.68
CA LYS A 61 9.52 7.07 -3.19
C LYS A 61 10.20 8.09 -4.11
N PHE A 62 9.42 8.95 -4.77
CA PHE A 62 9.91 9.86 -5.80
C PHE A 62 9.85 11.33 -5.37
N ILE A 63 9.04 11.65 -4.37
CA ILE A 63 8.74 13.03 -3.98
C ILE A 63 9.49 13.39 -2.71
N SER A 64 10.23 14.50 -2.77
CA SER A 64 10.83 15.10 -1.58
C SER A 64 9.75 15.81 -0.75
N LEU A 65 9.84 15.72 0.58
CA LEU A 65 8.82 16.23 1.53
C LEU A 65 8.39 17.69 1.35
N ASN A 66 9.19 18.52 0.65
CA ASN A 66 8.94 19.95 0.46
C ASN A 66 8.48 20.34 -0.95
N GLN A 67 8.24 19.38 -1.85
CA GLN A 67 7.82 19.68 -3.22
C GLN A 67 6.30 19.80 -3.30
N ARG A 68 5.81 20.90 -3.89
CA ARG A 68 4.39 21.02 -4.26
C ARG A 68 4.14 20.19 -5.51
N ILE A 69 3.11 19.35 -5.46
CA ILE A 69 2.72 18.48 -6.58
C ILE A 69 1.52 19.14 -7.26
N GLU A 70 1.62 19.37 -8.56
CA GLU A 70 0.49 19.84 -9.36
C GLU A 70 -0.47 18.69 -9.70
N SER A 71 -1.74 19.01 -9.98
CA SER A 71 -2.75 17.98 -10.29
C SER A 71 -2.39 17.11 -11.50
N ASN A 72 -1.79 17.71 -12.54
CA ASN A 72 -1.30 17.01 -13.73
C ASN A 72 -0.17 16.00 -13.43
N GLU A 73 0.59 16.18 -12.35
CA GLU A 73 1.64 15.27 -11.92
C GLU A 73 1.03 14.06 -11.21
N ILE A 74 -0.06 14.25 -10.45
CA ILE A 74 -0.78 13.17 -9.77
C ILE A 74 -1.28 12.14 -10.78
N ASP A 75 -1.84 12.57 -11.90
CA ASP A 75 -2.33 11.66 -12.95
C ASP A 75 -1.18 10.84 -13.59
N LYS A 76 0.00 11.47 -13.75
CA LYS A 76 1.21 10.77 -14.22
C LYS A 76 1.69 9.75 -13.21
N PHE A 77 1.73 10.12 -11.93
CA PHE A 77 2.09 9.20 -10.85
C PHE A 77 1.11 8.01 -10.79
N PHE A 78 -0.18 8.27 -10.93
CA PHE A 78 -1.19 7.23 -10.90
C PHE A 78 -1.07 6.28 -12.09
N SER A 79 -0.84 6.83 -13.29
CA SER A 79 -0.56 6.03 -14.48
C SER A 79 0.70 5.17 -14.33
N ASN A 80 1.77 5.73 -13.76
CA ASN A 80 2.99 4.97 -13.46
C ASN A 80 2.77 3.89 -12.41
N PHE A 81 2.00 4.19 -11.36
CA PHE A 81 1.64 3.23 -10.33
C PHE A 81 0.88 2.03 -10.91
N ILE A 82 -0.13 2.27 -11.75
CA ILE A 82 -0.86 1.18 -12.42
C ILE A 82 0.08 0.37 -13.33
N ARG A 83 0.94 1.04 -14.11
CA ARG A 83 1.93 0.37 -14.97
C ARG A 83 2.87 -0.53 -14.16
N GLU A 84 3.37 -0.06 -13.04
CA GLU A 84 4.25 -0.84 -12.16
C GLU A 84 3.52 -2.07 -11.60
N LYS A 85 2.28 -1.90 -11.13
CA LYS A 85 1.49 -3.03 -10.63
C LYS A 85 1.12 -4.05 -11.68
N LEU A 86 0.82 -3.63 -12.91
CA LEU A 86 0.63 -4.55 -14.02
C LEU A 86 1.94 -5.30 -14.34
N MET A 87 3.07 -4.60 -14.36
CA MET A 87 4.37 -5.23 -14.63
C MET A 87 4.74 -6.25 -13.54
N GLU A 88 4.50 -5.93 -12.26
CA GLU A 88 4.69 -6.87 -11.15
C GLU A 88 3.88 -8.17 -11.36
N LYS A 89 2.62 -8.05 -11.82
CA LYS A 89 1.76 -9.20 -12.12
C LYS A 89 2.25 -10.03 -13.29
N GLU A 90 2.73 -9.39 -14.35
CA GLU A 90 3.29 -10.11 -15.51
C GLU A 90 4.60 -10.82 -15.14
N VAL A 91 5.47 -10.19 -14.34
CA VAL A 91 6.70 -10.81 -13.81
C VAL A 91 6.36 -12.06 -13.00
N GLU A 92 5.35 -11.99 -12.13
CA GLU A 92 4.87 -13.13 -11.35
C GLU A 92 4.26 -14.21 -12.25
N HIS A 93 3.45 -13.83 -13.23
CA HIS A 93 2.77 -14.76 -14.15
C HIS A 93 3.76 -15.56 -15.00
N PHE A 94 4.81 -14.91 -15.50
CA PHE A 94 5.82 -15.53 -16.35
C PHE A 94 7.01 -16.10 -15.56
N ASP A 95 6.98 -16.07 -14.22
CA ASP A 95 8.09 -16.47 -13.33
C ASP A 95 9.44 -15.85 -13.75
N LEU A 96 9.40 -14.57 -14.12
CA LEU A 96 10.60 -13.85 -14.57
C LEU A 96 11.52 -13.62 -13.38
N LYS A 97 12.70 -14.24 -13.43
CA LYS A 97 13.73 -14.14 -12.40
C LYS A 97 14.97 -13.44 -12.94
N LEU A 98 15.55 -12.59 -12.10
CA LEU A 98 16.83 -11.99 -12.38
C LEU A 98 17.94 -13.04 -12.21
N SER A 99 18.66 -13.34 -13.29
CA SER A 99 19.79 -14.27 -13.22
C SER A 99 20.97 -13.67 -12.44
N ASP A 100 21.77 -14.51 -11.78
CA ASP A 100 22.99 -14.09 -11.07
C ASP A 100 23.94 -13.26 -11.95
N LYS A 101 24.02 -13.60 -13.25
CA LYS A 101 24.84 -12.88 -14.21
C LYS A 101 24.30 -11.46 -14.46
N SER A 102 22.98 -11.34 -14.60
CA SER A 102 22.31 -10.04 -14.78
C SER A 102 22.46 -9.19 -13.52
N LEU A 103 22.19 -9.77 -12.35
CA LEU A 103 22.35 -9.13 -11.04
C LEU A 103 23.78 -8.64 -10.84
N SER A 104 24.78 -9.50 -11.09
CA SER A 104 26.19 -9.12 -11.01
C SER A 104 26.53 -7.94 -11.92
N LYS A 105 25.94 -7.88 -13.11
CA LYS A 105 26.14 -6.76 -14.05
C LYS A 105 25.51 -5.47 -13.52
N LEU A 106 24.30 -5.53 -12.96
CA LEU A 106 23.62 -4.38 -12.36
C LEU A 106 24.42 -3.80 -11.20
N ILE A 107 24.90 -4.66 -10.28
CA ILE A 107 25.73 -4.24 -9.14
C ILE A 107 27.05 -3.62 -9.63
N LYS A 108 27.73 -4.24 -10.60
CA LYS A 108 29.04 -3.75 -11.09
C LYS A 108 28.97 -2.40 -11.80
N VAL A 109 27.81 -2.00 -12.31
CA VAL A 109 27.62 -0.73 -13.01
C VAL A 109 27.33 0.42 -12.02
N GLN A 110 26.91 0.12 -10.79
CA GLN A 110 26.61 1.13 -9.77
C GLN A 110 27.82 2.03 -9.50
N GLU A 111 27.60 3.34 -9.58
CA GLU A 111 28.68 4.33 -9.44
C GLU A 111 29.33 4.28 -8.05
N ASN A 112 28.51 4.03 -7.02
CA ASN A 112 28.93 3.92 -5.64
C ASN A 112 29.90 2.75 -5.39
N PHE A 113 29.97 1.78 -6.30
CA PHE A 113 30.82 0.60 -6.18
C PHE A 113 32.02 0.65 -7.14
N LYS A 114 32.30 1.82 -7.72
CA LYS A 114 33.47 2.02 -8.58
C LYS A 114 34.63 2.68 -7.85
N ARG A 115 35.84 2.24 -8.18
CA ARG A 115 37.11 2.91 -7.88
C ARG A 115 37.88 3.03 -9.19
N GLU A 116 38.36 4.22 -9.52
CA GLU A 116 39.03 4.48 -10.81
C GLU A 116 38.16 4.05 -12.01
N ASN A 117 36.84 4.30 -11.91
CA ASN A 117 35.84 3.95 -12.93
C ASN A 117 35.70 2.44 -13.22
N LYS A 118 36.26 1.57 -12.37
CA LYS A 118 36.09 0.11 -12.43
C LYS A 118 35.41 -0.39 -11.17
N PHE A 119 34.65 -1.47 -11.27
CA PHE A 119 34.05 -2.08 -10.10
C PHE A 119 35.10 -2.45 -9.06
N SER A 120 34.86 -2.06 -7.82
CA SER A 120 35.69 -2.32 -6.67
C SER A 120 34.88 -3.08 -5.62
N ARG A 121 35.25 -4.34 -5.41
CA ARG A 121 34.66 -5.16 -4.34
C ARG A 121 34.80 -4.49 -2.97
N VAL A 122 35.90 -3.77 -2.74
CA VAL A 122 36.14 -3.05 -1.48
C VAL A 122 35.13 -1.94 -1.25
N GLU A 123 34.75 -1.18 -2.29
CA GLU A 123 33.72 -0.14 -2.15
C GLU A 123 32.34 -0.74 -1.90
N TYR A 124 32.02 -1.85 -2.58
CA TYR A 124 30.79 -2.61 -2.33
C TYR A 124 30.70 -3.12 -0.90
N GLU A 125 31.74 -3.80 -0.40
CA GLU A 125 31.76 -4.32 0.98
C GLU A 125 31.70 -3.20 2.02
N LYS A 126 32.40 -2.09 1.79
CA LYS A 126 32.34 -0.92 2.65
C LYS A 126 30.93 -0.32 2.69
N PHE A 127 30.23 -0.27 1.55
CA PHE A 127 28.83 0.14 1.50
C PHE A 127 27.93 -0.80 2.32
N LEU A 128 28.08 -2.12 2.17
CA LEU A 128 27.30 -3.09 2.94
C LEU A 128 27.49 -2.89 4.46
N LEU A 129 28.75 -2.75 4.90
CA LEU A 129 29.08 -2.49 6.29
C LEU A 129 28.49 -1.18 6.81
N LYS A 130 28.60 -0.10 6.02
CA LYS A 130 28.05 1.21 6.40
C LYS A 130 26.52 1.18 6.60
N ASN A 131 25.83 0.34 5.84
CA ASN A 131 24.38 0.19 5.91
C ASN A 131 23.92 -0.96 6.83
N ASN A 132 24.84 -1.62 7.55
CA ASN A 132 24.55 -2.79 8.38
C ASN A 132 23.78 -3.89 7.62
N SER A 133 24.10 -4.11 6.34
CA SER A 133 23.43 -5.09 5.49
C SER A 133 24.40 -6.18 5.04
N THR A 134 23.87 -7.35 4.71
CA THR A 134 24.64 -8.44 4.09
C THR A 134 24.45 -8.41 2.58
N ALA A 135 25.35 -9.05 1.83
CA ALA A 135 25.21 -9.17 0.38
C ALA A 135 23.87 -9.81 0.00
N ALA A 136 23.47 -10.90 0.66
CA ALA A 136 22.21 -11.59 0.35
C ALA A 136 20.97 -10.71 0.58
N ILE A 137 20.96 -9.89 1.63
CA ILE A 137 19.83 -8.99 1.92
C ILE A 137 19.78 -7.87 0.89
N TYR A 138 20.91 -7.21 0.63
CA TYR A 138 20.97 -6.11 -0.34
C TYR A 138 20.65 -6.57 -1.77
N GLU A 139 21.19 -7.72 -2.17
CA GLU A 139 21.02 -8.25 -3.52
C GLU A 139 19.59 -8.74 -3.77
N ALA A 140 18.84 -9.12 -2.72
CA ALA A 140 17.42 -9.47 -2.81
C ALA A 140 16.48 -8.26 -3.01
N GLU A 141 16.99 -7.02 -2.91
CA GLU A 141 16.21 -5.80 -3.16
C GLU A 141 16.18 -5.38 -4.65
N PHE A 142 16.86 -6.13 -5.54
CA PHE A 142 16.85 -5.93 -7.00
C PHE A 142 15.71 -6.68 -7.69
#